data_AF-A0A7D9M3B7-F1
#
_entry.id   AF-A0A7D9M3B7-F1
#
_cell.length_a   1.000
_cell.length_b   1.000
_cell.length_c   1.000
_cell.angle_alpha   90.00
_cell.angle_beta   90.00
_cell.angle_gamma   90.00
#
_symmetry.space_group_name_H-M   'P 1'
#
loop_
_entity.id
_entity.type
_entity.pdbx_description
1 polymer ?
#
loop_
_entity_poly.entity_id
_entity_poly.type
_entity_poly.pdbx_seq_one_letter_code
_entity_poly.pdbx_strand_id
1 'polypeptide(L)'
;SGAAAAVLKQDQTTINNRIINVALSNPPKKHRQENEPKVHRQEGSRPGRARTQIQFVPRALKKTPGTDTSKPSADPGNEVATSKDEKPKLSNDDFRKMFQ
;
A
#
# COMPACT_ATOMS: atom_id res chain seq x y z
N SER A 1 37.59 5.17 -11.58
CA SER A 1 36.88 5.04 -10.30
C SER A 1 36.48 6.43 -9.81
N GLY A 2 35.18 6.75 -9.75
CA GLY A 2 34.72 8.12 -9.45
C GLY A 2 34.40 8.35 -7.97
N ALA A 3 33.54 7.51 -7.40
CA ALA A 3 32.98 7.72 -6.06
C ALA A 3 34.03 7.65 -4.94
N ALA A 4 34.90 6.63 -4.95
CA ALA A 4 35.94 6.48 -3.93
C ALA A 4 36.95 7.65 -3.94
N ALA A 5 37.33 8.11 -5.13
CA ALA A 5 38.23 9.25 -5.28
C ALA A 5 37.58 10.57 -4.85
N ALA A 6 36.26 10.73 -5.04
CA ALA A 6 35.53 11.91 -4.60
C ALA A 6 35.43 11.99 -3.06
N VAL A 7 35.14 10.87 -2.40
CA VAL A 7 35.09 10.81 -0.92
C VAL A 7 36.43 11.22 -0.31
N LEU A 8 37.54 10.65 -0.79
CA LEU A 8 38.88 11.01 -0.31
C LEU A 8 39.23 12.49 -0.52
N LYS A 9 38.69 13.11 -1.57
CA LYS A 9 38.98 14.52 -1.91
C LYS A 9 38.06 15.51 -1.19
N GLN A 10 36.83 15.12 -0.87
CA GLN A 10 35.80 16.03 -0.38
C GLN A 10 35.53 15.89 1.12
N ASP A 11 35.94 14.79 1.74
CA ASP A 11 35.81 14.63 3.19
C ASP A 11 36.64 15.70 3.93
N GLN A 12 36.09 16.21 5.01
CA GLN A 12 36.66 17.30 5.83
C GLN A 12 36.83 18.65 5.12
N THR A 13 36.21 18.86 3.96
CA THR A 13 36.29 20.17 3.29
C THR A 13 35.47 21.23 4.02
N THR A 14 36.01 22.44 4.14
CA THR A 14 35.33 23.57 4.78
C THR A 14 34.58 24.43 3.77
N ILE A 15 33.27 24.56 3.94
CA ILE A 15 32.40 25.45 3.16
C ILE A 15 31.62 26.33 4.13
N ASN A 16 31.70 27.65 3.98
CA ASN A 16 31.01 28.62 4.86
C ASN A 16 31.27 28.39 6.35
N ASN A 17 32.54 28.17 6.73
CA ASN A 17 32.99 27.88 8.10
C ASN A 17 32.39 26.60 8.70
N ARG A 18 31.86 25.69 7.88
CA ARG A 18 31.37 24.37 8.29
C ARG A 18 32.19 23.28 7.64
N ILE A 19 32.51 22.26 8.43
CA ILE A 19 33.19 21.06 7.96
C ILE A 19 32.14 20.13 7.33
N ILE A 20 32.40 19.66 6.12
CA ILE A 20 31.55 18.72 5.39
C ILE A 20 32.15 17.32 5.51
N ASN A 21 31.37 16.39 6.05
CA ASN A 21 31.72 14.97 6.10
C ASN A 21 31.09 14.25 4.91
N VAL A 22 31.90 13.52 4.15
CA VAL A 22 31.45 12.84 2.93
C VAL A 22 31.69 11.35 3.07
N ALA A 23 30.66 10.55 2.82
CA ALA A 23 30.73 9.09 2.90
C ALA A 23 29.91 8.43 1.78
N LEU A 24 30.24 7.19 1.45
CA LEU A 24 29.45 6.37 0.54
C LEU A 24 28.18 5.87 1.27
N SER A 25 27.01 6.18 0.72
CA SER A 25 25.74 5.65 1.23
C SER A 25 25.70 4.13 1.07
N ASN A 26 25.22 3.42 2.09
CA ASN A 26 24.86 2.00 1.99
C ASN A 26 23.34 1.85 2.05
N PRO A 27 22.62 2.06 0.92
CA PRO A 27 21.17 1.96 0.93
C PRO A 27 20.74 0.52 1.27
N PRO A 28 19.59 0.36 1.96
CA PRO A 28 19.08 -0.96 2.29
C PRO A 28 18.87 -1.79 1.02
N LYS A 29 19.09 -3.10 1.13
CA LYS A 29 18.83 -4.03 0.04
C LYS A 29 17.36 -3.92 -0.35
N LYS A 30 17.09 -3.58 -1.60
CA LYS A 30 15.72 -3.60 -2.12
C LYS A 30 15.25 -5.05 -2.09
N HIS A 31 14.22 -5.34 -1.32
CA HIS A 31 13.47 -6.59 -1.44
C HIS A 31 12.75 -6.57 -2.79
N ARG A 32 13.39 -7.07 -3.83
CA ARG A 32 12.71 -7.41 -5.07
C ARG A 32 11.85 -8.62 -4.74
N GLN A 33 10.54 -8.47 -4.73
CA GLN A 33 9.66 -9.63 -4.70
C GLN A 33 9.95 -10.41 -5.99
N GLU A 34 10.66 -11.54 -5.87
CA GLU A 34 11.01 -12.39 -7.02
C GLU A 34 9.77 -12.98 -7.70
N ASN A 35 8.62 -12.91 -7.02
CA ASN A 35 7.32 -13.41 -7.47
C ASN A 35 6.37 -12.32 -7.99
N GLU A 36 6.84 -11.10 -8.27
CA GLU A 36 6.03 -10.23 -9.12
C GLU A 36 6.10 -10.74 -10.57
N PRO A 37 4.96 -11.07 -11.21
CA PRO A 37 4.97 -11.46 -12.61
C PRO A 37 5.61 -10.33 -13.39
N LYS A 38 6.71 -10.62 -14.10
CA LYS A 38 7.27 -9.72 -15.11
C LYS A 38 6.14 -9.47 -16.11
N VAL A 39 5.45 -8.35 -15.97
CA VAL A 39 4.43 -7.93 -16.93
C VAL A 39 5.19 -7.79 -18.25
N HIS A 40 5.00 -8.76 -19.14
CA HIS A 40 5.58 -8.74 -20.46
C HIS A 40 5.02 -7.51 -21.14
N ARG A 41 5.85 -6.45 -21.20
CA ARG A 41 5.52 -5.28 -21.99
C ARG A 41 5.55 -5.74 -23.43
N GLN A 42 4.37 -5.92 -24.05
CA GLN A 42 4.31 -6.16 -25.49
C GLN A 42 5.06 -5.03 -26.20
N GLU A 43 6.11 -5.41 -26.90
CA GLU A 43 6.81 -4.54 -27.84
C GLU A 43 5.81 -4.11 -28.90
N GLY A 44 5.30 -2.88 -28.80
CA GLY A 44 4.25 -2.39 -29.70
C GLY A 44 3.36 -1.30 -29.11
N SER A 45 3.36 -1.09 -27.78
CA SER A 45 2.63 0.03 -27.20
C SER A 45 3.43 1.34 -27.33
N ARG A 46 2.97 2.20 -28.25
CA ARG A 46 3.47 3.58 -28.42
C ARG A 46 3.51 4.30 -27.06
N PRO A 47 4.57 5.06 -26.74
CA PRO A 47 4.65 5.79 -25.47
C PRO A 47 3.54 6.87 -25.46
N GLY A 48 2.60 6.77 -24.51
CA GLY A 48 1.58 7.81 -24.32
C GLY A 48 0.16 7.34 -24.01
N ARG A 49 -0.14 6.02 -24.01
CA ARG A 49 -1.51 5.55 -23.70
C ARG A 49 -1.57 4.31 -22.82
N ALA A 50 -0.70 4.21 -21.82
CA ALA A 50 -0.95 3.33 -20.69
C ALA A 50 -1.99 4.01 -19.80
N ARG A 51 -3.28 3.86 -20.15
CA ARG A 51 -4.36 4.15 -19.22
C ARG A 51 -4.32 3.05 -18.17
N THR A 52 -3.44 3.19 -17.17
CA THR A 52 -3.49 2.41 -15.93
C THR A 52 -4.80 2.76 -15.25
N GLN A 53 -5.85 1.98 -15.53
CA GLN A 53 -7.10 2.08 -14.79
C GLN A 53 -6.82 1.53 -13.39
N ILE A 54 -6.50 2.41 -12.45
CA ILE A 54 -6.41 2.05 -11.04
C ILE A 54 -7.85 1.83 -10.58
N GLN A 55 -8.27 0.56 -10.47
CA GLN A 55 -9.52 0.23 -9.83
C GLN A 55 -9.38 0.52 -8.33
N PHE A 56 -10.12 1.52 -7.84
CA PHE A 56 -10.18 1.87 -6.43
C PHE A 56 -11.12 0.92 -5.69
N VAL A 57 -10.66 -0.31 -5.47
CA VAL A 57 -11.39 -1.25 -4.62
C VAL A 57 -11.10 -0.91 -3.15
N PRO A 58 -12.13 -0.60 -2.34
CA PRO A 58 -11.98 -0.40 -0.91
C PRO A 58 -11.27 -1.59 -0.27
N ARG A 59 -10.34 -1.32 0.66
CA ARG A 59 -9.59 -2.38 1.35
C ARG A 59 -10.50 -3.40 2.05
N ALA A 60 -11.70 -2.99 2.46
CA ALA A 60 -12.71 -3.86 3.05
C ALA A 60 -13.21 -4.97 2.12
N LEU A 61 -13.10 -4.80 0.79
CA LEU A 61 -13.56 -5.78 -0.21
C LEU A 61 -12.42 -6.60 -0.81
N LYS A 62 -11.17 -6.36 -0.39
CA LYS A 62 -10.02 -7.13 -0.87
C LYS A 62 -10.05 -8.52 -0.22
N LYS A 63 -10.63 -9.49 -0.93
CA LYS A 63 -10.43 -10.91 -0.61
C LYS A 63 -8.97 -11.25 -0.86
N THR A 64 -8.25 -11.63 0.19
CA THR A 64 -6.87 -12.09 0.10
C THR A 64 -6.82 -13.36 -0.77
N PRO A 65 -6.06 -13.39 -1.87
CA PRO A 65 -5.84 -14.62 -2.61
C PRO A 65 -4.94 -15.53 -1.76
N GLY A 66 -5.53 -16.51 -1.08
CA GLY A 66 -4.80 -17.43 -0.21
C GLY A 66 -5.62 -18.26 0.77
N THR A 67 -6.92 -17.99 0.93
CA THR A 67 -7.82 -18.89 1.67
C THR A 67 -8.83 -19.49 0.71
N ASP A 68 -8.51 -20.68 0.21
CA ASP A 68 -9.50 -21.61 -0.31
C ASP A 68 -10.51 -21.93 0.80
N THR A 69 -11.73 -21.42 0.67
CA THR A 69 -12.89 -21.87 1.44
C THR A 69 -13.89 -22.55 0.51
N SER A 70 -13.41 -23.50 -0.32
CA SER A 70 -14.29 -24.41 -1.05
C SER A 70 -14.80 -25.53 -0.14
N LYS A 71 -15.69 -25.17 0.79
CA LYS A 71 -16.73 -26.10 1.26
C LYS A 71 -18.07 -25.57 0.76
N PRO A 72 -18.87 -26.37 0.05
CA PRO A 72 -20.21 -25.96 -0.34
C PRO A 72 -21.20 -26.15 0.83
N SER A 73 -22.35 -25.49 0.69
CA SER A 73 -23.53 -25.48 1.55
C SER A 73 -23.46 -24.53 2.76
N ALA A 74 -24.48 -23.73 3.06
CA ALA A 74 -25.89 -23.83 2.68
C ALA A 74 -26.54 -22.43 2.49
N ASP A 75 -27.73 -22.51 1.89
CA ASP A 75 -28.75 -21.52 1.54
C ASP A 75 -28.87 -20.18 2.31
N PRO A 76 -29.52 -19.19 1.68
CA PRO A 76 -29.89 -17.93 2.29
C PRO A 76 -31.23 -18.06 3.03
N GLY A 77 -31.24 -17.64 4.30
CA GLY A 77 -32.46 -17.24 4.99
C GLY A 77 -32.81 -18.10 6.20
N ASN A 78 -33.15 -17.39 7.28
CA ASN A 78 -33.77 -17.91 8.50
C ASN A 78 -32.82 -18.82 9.32
N GLU A 79 -32.59 -18.67 10.62
CA GLU A 79 -33.53 -18.34 11.68
C GLU A 79 -32.81 -17.71 12.89
N VAL A 80 -33.64 -17.02 13.67
CA VAL A 80 -33.41 -16.36 14.94
C VAL A 80 -32.77 -17.27 16.00
N ALA A 81 -31.72 -16.80 16.67
CA ALA A 81 -31.41 -17.20 18.06
C ALA A 81 -30.45 -16.20 18.75
N THR A 82 -31.05 -15.22 19.43
CA THR A 82 -30.64 -14.65 20.72
C THR A 82 -29.15 -14.50 21.05
N SER A 83 -28.64 -13.27 20.93
CA SER A 83 -27.67 -12.74 21.89
C SER A 83 -27.95 -11.26 22.12
N LYS A 84 -28.44 -10.97 23.34
CA LYS A 84 -28.69 -9.63 23.88
C LYS A 84 -27.39 -8.83 23.86
N ASP A 85 -27.34 -7.82 23.00
CA ASP A 85 -26.60 -6.57 23.22
C ASP A 85 -27.24 -5.52 22.31
N GLU A 86 -28.39 -5.02 22.76
CA GLU A 86 -29.11 -3.93 22.11
C GLU A 86 -28.35 -2.62 22.32
N LYS A 87 -27.32 -2.38 21.50
CA LYS A 87 -26.91 -1.00 21.25
C LYS A 87 -28.13 -0.30 20.65
N PRO A 88 -28.60 0.83 21.21
CA PRO A 88 -29.75 1.53 20.65
C PRO A 88 -29.42 1.85 19.20
N LYS A 89 -30.22 1.32 18.27
CA LYS A 89 -30.16 1.69 16.87
C LYS A 89 -30.61 3.14 16.78
N LEU A 90 -29.66 4.06 16.93
CA LEU A 90 -29.91 5.49 16.75
C LEU A 90 -30.46 5.67 15.33
N SER A 91 -31.73 6.07 15.24
CA SER A 91 -32.34 6.40 13.96
C SER A 91 -31.73 7.70 13.45
N ASN A 92 -31.76 7.92 12.13
CA ASN A 92 -31.37 9.21 11.54
C ASN A 92 -32.15 10.39 12.15
N ASP A 93 -33.37 10.14 12.66
CA ASP A 93 -34.16 11.17 13.33
C ASP A 93 -33.58 11.57 14.69
N ASP A 94 -32.87 10.67 15.39
CA ASP A 94 -32.20 11.00 16.65
C ASP A 94 -30.96 11.86 16.41
N PHE A 95 -30.22 11.61 15.32
CA PHE A 95 -29.09 12.45 14.92
C PHE A 95 -29.51 13.88 14.59
N ARG A 96 -30.68 14.07 13.97
CA ARG A 96 -31.19 15.42 13.63
C ARG A 96 -31.47 16.28 14.85
N LYS A 97 -31.88 15.67 15.97
CA LYS A 97 -32.19 16.38 17.21
C LYS A 97 -30.95 16.86 17.97
N MET A 98 -29.77 16.30 17.70
CA MET A 98 -28.53 16.66 18.39
C MET A 98 -27.90 17.98 17.90
N PHE A 99 -28.39 18.54 16.79
CA PHE A 99 -27.83 19.74 16.15
C PHE A 99 -28.87 20.87 16.01
N GLN A 100 -29.95 20.84 16.79
CA GLN A 100 -30.88 21.95 17.00
C GLN A 100 -30.62 22.58 18.36
#